data_AF-A0A7W9YN26-F1
#
_entry.id   AF-A0A7W9YN26-F1
#
_cell.length_a   1.000
_cell.length_b   1.000
_cell.length_c   1.000
_cell.angle_alpha   90.00
_cell.angle_beta   90.00
_cell.angle_gamma   90.00
#
_symmetry.space_group_name_H-M   'P 1'
#
loop_
_entity.id
_entity.type
_entity.pdbx_description
1 polymer ?
#
loop_
_entity_poly.entity_id
_entity_poly.type
_entity_poly.pdbx_seq_one_letter_code
_entity_poly.pdbx_strand_id
1 'polypeptide(L)'
;MEYRKLAASEPLAVIPWSRFVDGPGVHATARAWAATRTAGILIDSFASRRTIAGPHACSVYAYLRHPYEDVLMNYAHHEHRYRFRHIFLLDALLKQTTAAKAAHRLGDPEWLGEAVTRTAELRPSTRRLDRAIGEVIAGLGT
;
A
#
# COMPACT_ATOMS: atom_id res chain seq x y z
N MET A 1 21.15 18.57 -13.65
CA MET A 1 21.23 17.42 -12.73
C MET A 1 20.43 17.78 -11.49
N GLU A 2 19.18 17.33 -11.43
CA GLU A 2 18.33 17.49 -10.25
C GLU A 2 18.47 16.25 -9.38
N TYR A 3 18.96 16.43 -8.15
CA TYR A 3 18.99 15.39 -7.15
C TYR A 3 17.56 15.12 -6.65
N ARG A 4 16.79 14.26 -7.33
CA ARG A 4 15.76 13.47 -6.64
C ARG A 4 16.49 12.33 -5.96
N LYS A 5 16.58 12.35 -4.62
CA LYS A 5 17.12 11.24 -3.82
C LYS A 5 16.29 9.97 -4.10
N LEU A 6 16.65 9.26 -5.16
CA LEU A 6 16.62 7.81 -5.24
C LEU A 6 17.72 7.34 -4.29
N ALA A 7 17.43 7.32 -2.99
CA ALA A 7 18.36 6.79 -2.01
C ALA A 7 18.51 5.29 -2.28
N ALA A 8 19.61 4.95 -2.94
CA ALA A 8 20.15 3.61 -2.94
C ALA A 8 20.35 3.20 -1.47
N SER A 9 19.68 2.11 -1.08
CA SER A 9 19.98 1.22 0.05
C SER A 9 20.83 1.82 1.18
N GLU A 10 20.33 2.85 1.86
CA GLU A 10 20.64 3.05 3.27
C GLU A 10 19.93 1.94 4.07
N PRO A 11 20.46 1.46 5.20
CA PRO A 11 19.82 0.40 5.99
C PRO A 11 18.35 0.75 6.16
N LEU A 12 17.45 -0.15 5.74
CA LEU A 12 15.99 0.03 5.71
C LEU A 12 15.56 0.95 6.84
N ALA A 13 15.39 2.24 6.52
CA ALA A 13 15.10 3.23 7.53
C ALA A 13 13.77 2.80 8.15
N VAL A 14 13.83 2.33 9.41
CA VAL A 14 12.62 1.87 10.10
C VAL A 14 11.80 3.11 10.37
N ILE A 15 10.70 3.27 9.63
CA ILE A 15 9.77 4.38 9.80
C ILE A 15 8.76 3.98 10.86
N PRO A 16 8.72 4.65 12.03
CA PRO A 16 7.70 4.36 13.03
C PRO A 16 6.30 4.57 12.46
N TRP A 17 5.38 3.62 12.69
CA TRP A 17 3.98 3.74 12.23
C TRP A 17 3.29 5.01 12.71
N SER A 18 3.70 5.54 13.86
CA SER A 18 3.21 6.80 14.37
C SER A 18 3.53 7.99 13.45
N ARG A 19 4.54 7.92 12.59
CA ARG A 19 4.85 9.01 11.65
C ARG A 19 3.88 9.11 10.48
N PHE A 20 3.07 8.09 10.19
CA PHE A 20 2.14 8.15 9.07
C PHE A 20 0.96 9.07 9.42
N VAL A 21 0.75 10.10 8.59
CA VAL A 21 -0.37 11.03 8.73
C VAL A 21 -1.64 10.41 8.17
N ASP A 22 -1.51 9.84 6.97
CA ASP A 22 -2.53 9.06 6.28
C ASP A 22 -2.01 7.64 6.02
N GLY A 23 -2.92 6.71 5.80
CA GLY A 23 -2.54 5.32 5.54
C GLY A 23 -1.70 5.22 4.26
N PRO A 24 -0.59 4.47 4.26
CA PRO A 24 0.26 4.35 3.08
C PRO A 24 -0.54 3.80 1.90
N GLY A 25 -0.45 4.49 0.75
CA GLY A 25 -1.05 4.04 -0.50
C GLY A 25 -0.17 2.98 -1.14
N VAL A 26 -0.72 1.78 -1.32
CA VAL A 26 0.03 0.66 -1.90
C VAL A 26 -0.41 0.44 -3.35
N HIS A 27 0.54 0.60 -4.26
CA HIS A 27 0.38 0.28 -5.67
C HIS A 27 1.15 -0.99 -5.99
N ALA A 28 0.48 -1.99 -6.56
CA ALA A 28 1.11 -3.16 -7.15
C ALA A 28 0.49 -3.45 -8.52
N THR A 29 1.33 -3.73 -9.51
CA THR A 29 0.86 -4.33 -10.76
C THR A 29 0.68 -5.84 -10.60
N ALA A 30 -0.01 -6.49 -11.55
CA ALA A 30 -0.25 -7.94 -11.48
C ALA A 30 0.89 -8.77 -12.10
N ARG A 31 1.82 -8.14 -12.83
CA ARG A 31 2.89 -8.83 -13.56
C ARG A 31 4.22 -8.07 -13.44
N ALA A 32 5.30 -8.78 -13.11
CA ALA A 32 6.62 -8.17 -12.94
C ALA A 32 7.10 -7.37 -14.16
N TRP A 33 6.87 -7.87 -15.38
CA TRP A 33 7.25 -7.13 -16.58
C TRP A 33 6.52 -5.80 -16.72
N ALA A 34 5.30 -5.67 -16.16
CA ALA A 34 4.51 -4.44 -16.22
C ALA A 34 5.07 -3.33 -15.32
N ALA A 35 5.97 -3.65 -14.39
CA ALA A 35 6.69 -2.67 -13.59
C ALA A 35 7.93 -2.07 -14.29
N THR A 36 8.21 -2.47 -15.54
CA THR A 36 9.36 -1.94 -16.30
C THR A 36 9.02 -0.60 -16.98
N ARG A 37 10.05 0.22 -17.24
CA ARG A 37 9.90 1.48 -17.99
C ARG A 37 9.26 1.26 -19.37
N THR A 38 9.70 0.22 -20.07
CA THR A 38 9.17 -0.15 -21.40
C THR A 38 7.69 -0.50 -21.34
N ALA A 39 7.27 -1.28 -20.34
CA ALA A 39 5.87 -1.62 -20.18
C ALA A 39 5.00 -0.42 -19.81
N GLY A 40 5.51 0.53 -19.02
CA GLY A 40 4.82 1.79 -18.75
C GLY A 40 4.46 2.55 -20.03
N ILE A 41 5.41 2.69 -20.95
CA ILE A 41 5.20 3.39 -22.23
C ILE A 41 4.19 2.62 -23.12
N LEU A 42 4.37 1.29 -23.22
CA LEU A 42 3.49 0.45 -24.03
C LEU A 42 2.05 0.47 -23.51
N ILE A 43 1.87 0.30 -22.20
CA ILE A 43 0.55 0.23 -21.59
C ILE A 43 -0.13 1.60 -21.63
N ASP A 44 0.57 2.70 -21.36
CA ASP A 44 -0.01 4.05 -21.43
C ASP A 44 -0.55 4.39 -22.83
N SER A 45 0.10 3.85 -23.87
CA SER A 45 -0.33 4.02 -25.27
C SER A 45 -1.60 3.25 -25.65
N PHE A 46 -1.95 2.18 -24.91
CA PHE A 46 -3.09 1.30 -25.20
C PHE A 46 -4.15 1.26 -24.10
N ALA A 47 -3.87 1.82 -22.91
CA ALA A 47 -4.71 1.68 -21.74
C ALA A 47 -5.75 2.79 -21.64
N SER A 48 -7.00 2.40 -21.37
CA SER A 48 -7.90 3.26 -20.60
C SER A 48 -7.26 3.55 -19.23
N ARG A 49 -7.51 4.73 -18.67
CA ARG A 49 -6.87 5.41 -17.50
C ARG A 49 -6.70 4.62 -16.17
N ARG A 50 -6.87 3.29 -16.14
CA ARG A 50 -6.88 2.46 -14.93
C ARG A 50 -5.76 1.42 -14.85
N THR A 51 -4.85 1.34 -15.83
CA THR A 51 -3.78 0.34 -15.78
C THR A 51 -2.55 0.87 -15.05
N ILE A 52 -2.17 0.22 -13.95
CA ILE A 52 -1.00 0.58 -13.13
C ILE A 52 0.22 -0.14 -13.73
N ALA A 53 1.05 0.60 -14.47
CA ALA A 53 2.25 0.11 -15.15
C ALA A 53 3.41 1.12 -15.06
N GLY A 54 4.63 0.65 -15.30
CA GLY A 54 5.84 1.45 -15.22
C GLY A 54 6.64 1.27 -13.92
N PRO A 55 7.78 1.98 -13.77
CA PRO A 55 8.72 1.80 -12.65
C PRO A 55 8.14 2.04 -11.26
N HIS A 56 7.04 2.79 -11.18
CA HIS A 56 6.32 3.09 -9.93
C HIS A 56 5.07 2.23 -9.74
N ALA A 57 4.84 1.26 -10.61
CA ALA A 57 3.67 0.38 -10.53
C ALA A 57 3.72 -0.58 -9.33
N CYS A 58 4.90 -0.77 -8.75
CA CYS A 58 5.12 -1.38 -7.46
C CYS A 58 5.76 -0.37 -6.53
N SER A 59 4.92 0.45 -5.91
CA SER A 59 5.36 1.49 -5.00
C SER A 59 4.43 1.64 -3.80
N VAL A 60 5.01 2.10 -2.70
CA VAL A 60 4.29 2.58 -1.53
C VAL A 60 4.51 4.08 -1.47
N TYR A 61 3.41 4.83 -1.43
CA TYR A 61 3.43 6.25 -1.18
C TYR A 61 2.93 6.52 0.24
N ALA A 62 3.61 7.41 0.97
CA ALA A 62 3.23 7.78 2.32
C ALA A 62 3.50 9.26 2.57
N TYR A 63 2.60 9.88 3.35
CA TYR A 63 2.80 11.22 3.90
C TYR A 63 3.17 11.10 5.38
N LEU A 64 4.39 11.50 5.72
CA LEU A 64 4.95 11.35 7.06
C LEU A 64 4.94 12.68 7.82
N ARG A 65 4.86 12.63 9.15
CA ARG A 65 5.06 13.78 10.06
C ARG A 65 6.47 13.78 10.64
N HIS A 66 6.91 14.98 11.03
CA HIS A 66 8.16 15.29 11.74
C HIS A 66 9.45 14.73 11.08
N PRO A 67 9.97 15.37 10.01
CA PRO A 67 9.37 16.49 9.27
C PRO A 67 8.20 16.01 8.40
N TYR A 68 7.38 16.96 7.95
CA TYR A 68 6.35 16.66 6.95
C TYR A 68 7.03 16.37 5.61
N GLU A 69 6.89 15.15 5.12
CA GLU A 69 7.55 14.71 3.88
C GLU A 69 6.73 13.66 3.13
N ASP A 70 6.78 13.78 1.80
CA ASP A 70 6.25 12.79 0.88
C ASP A 70 7.32 11.74 0.60
N VAL A 71 7.01 10.48 0.88
CA VAL A 71 7.91 9.35 0.64
C VAL A 71 7.31 8.44 -0.41
N LEU A 72 8.12 8.11 -1.42
CA LEU A 72 7.81 7.11 -2.43
C LEU A 72 8.86 6.01 -2.38
N MET A 73 8.44 4.79 -2.05
CA MET A 73 9.30 3.62 -1.95
C MET A 73 8.91 2.63 -3.05
N ASN A 74 9.83 2.28 -3.94
CA ASN A 74 9.58 1.20 -4.91
C ASN A 74 9.93 -0.14 -4.27
N TYR A 75 9.16 -1.18 -4.56
CA TYR A 75 9.41 -2.52 -4.07
C TYR A 75 9.39 -3.54 -5.22
N ALA A 76 10.14 -4.62 -5.05
CA ALA A 76 10.14 -5.72 -5.99
C ALA A 76 8.86 -6.55 -5.84
N HIS A 77 8.43 -7.19 -6.93
CA HIS A 77 7.38 -8.19 -6.82
C HIS A 77 7.81 -9.34 -5.93
N HIS A 78 6.86 -9.82 -5.14
CA HIS A 78 6.98 -11.14 -4.53
C HIS A 78 6.98 -12.22 -5.63
N GLU A 79 7.66 -13.34 -5.40
CA GLU A 79 7.72 -14.48 -6.33
C GLU A 79 6.32 -14.96 -6.74
N HIS A 80 5.42 -15.01 -5.75
CA HIS A 80 4.00 -15.23 -5.96
C HIS A 80 3.26 -13.96 -6.39
N ARG A 81 2.46 -14.08 -7.46
CA ARG A 81 1.60 -12.99 -7.92
C ARG A 81 0.52 -12.69 -6.89
N TYR A 82 0.46 -11.45 -6.42
CA TYR A 82 -0.68 -10.96 -5.66
C TYR A 82 -1.91 -10.85 -6.57
N ARG A 83 -3.04 -11.37 -6.09
CA ARG A 83 -4.33 -11.12 -6.75
C ARG A 83 -4.69 -9.65 -6.53
N PHE A 84 -5.29 -9.00 -7.53
CA PHE A 84 -5.78 -7.61 -7.40
C PHE A 84 -6.62 -7.40 -6.14
N ARG A 85 -7.48 -8.37 -5.80
CA ARG A 85 -8.26 -8.36 -4.56
C ARG A 85 -7.39 -8.17 -3.31
N HIS A 86 -6.25 -8.85 -3.22
CA HIS A 86 -5.39 -8.76 -2.03
C HIS A 86 -4.73 -7.39 -1.92
N ILE A 87 -4.38 -6.79 -3.06
CA ILE A 87 -3.83 -5.42 -3.11
C ILE A 87 -4.88 -4.41 -2.62
N PHE A 88 -6.14 -4.53 -3.08
CA PHE A 88 -7.23 -3.67 -2.62
C PHE A 88 -7.54 -3.86 -1.13
N LEU A 89 -7.55 -5.09 -0.63
CA LEU A 89 -7.77 -5.39 0.78
C LEU A 89 -6.68 -4.77 1.66
N LEU A 90 -5.41 -4.88 1.23
CA LEU A 90 -4.27 -4.29 1.93
C LEU A 90 -4.37 -2.75 1.95
N ASP A 91 -4.60 -2.12 0.80
CA ASP A 91 -4.72 -0.66 0.69
C ASP A 91 -5.85 -0.12 1.59
N ALA A 92 -7.01 -0.78 1.57
CA ALA A 92 -8.14 -0.40 2.43
C ALA A 92 -7.85 -0.63 3.92
N LEU A 93 -7.19 -1.74 4.30
CA LEU A 93 -6.79 -1.99 5.69
C LEU A 93 -5.87 -0.90 6.23
N LEU A 94 -4.85 -0.51 5.46
CA LEU A 94 -3.88 0.51 5.84
C LEU A 94 -4.54 1.89 5.99
N LYS A 95 -5.41 2.26 5.05
CA LYS A 95 -6.18 3.52 5.07
C LYS A 95 -7.12 3.58 6.26
N GLN A 96 -7.95 2.56 6.47
CA GLN A 96 -8.94 2.55 7.55
C GLN A 96 -8.27 2.50 8.93
N THR A 97 -7.17 1.76 9.08
CA THR A 97 -6.44 1.69 10.36
C THR A 97 -5.84 3.04 10.72
N THR A 98 -5.31 3.76 9.73
CA THR A 98 -4.74 5.10 9.96
C THR A 98 -5.83 6.15 10.18
N ALA A 99 -6.94 6.07 9.43
CA ALA A 99 -8.11 6.92 9.65
C ALA A 99 -8.71 6.74 11.05
N ALA A 100 -8.67 5.53 11.59
CA ALA A 100 -9.06 5.21 12.96
C ALA A 100 -8.03 5.64 14.02
N LYS A 101 -6.93 6.31 13.62
CA LYS A 101 -5.79 6.69 14.49
C LYS A 101 -5.11 5.49 15.18
N ALA A 102 -5.29 4.30 14.61
CA ALA A 102 -4.78 3.03 15.12
C ALA A 102 -3.52 2.55 14.39
N ALA A 103 -2.82 3.41 13.64
CA ALA A 103 -1.65 3.04 12.84
C ALA A 103 -0.56 2.32 13.67
N HIS A 104 -0.43 2.66 14.96
CA HIS A 104 0.50 1.99 15.87
C HIS A 104 0.24 0.48 16.02
N ARG A 105 -1.01 0.02 15.84
CA ARG A 105 -1.40 -1.40 15.86
C ARG A 105 -0.87 -2.20 14.67
N LEU A 106 -0.48 -1.55 13.57
CA LEU A 106 0.16 -2.22 12.44
C LEU A 106 1.55 -2.79 12.81
N GLY A 107 2.12 -2.37 13.94
CA GLY A 107 3.32 -2.97 14.52
C GLY A 107 3.06 -4.10 15.50
N ASP A 108 1.80 -4.35 15.89
CA ASP A 108 1.39 -5.42 16.79
C ASP A 108 1.09 -6.69 15.97
N PRO A 109 1.91 -7.75 16.10
CA PRO A 109 1.77 -8.95 15.27
C PRO A 109 0.49 -9.72 15.55
N GLU A 110 -0.03 -9.71 16.78
CA GLU A 110 -1.26 -10.43 17.14
C GLU A 110 -2.47 -9.71 16.54
N TRP A 111 -2.55 -8.40 16.78
CA TRP A 111 -3.60 -7.57 16.22
C TRP A 111 -3.59 -7.61 14.68
N LEU A 112 -2.41 -7.49 14.06
CA LEU A 112 -2.28 -7.49 12.61
C LEU A 112 -2.66 -8.85 12.01
N GLY A 113 -2.24 -9.95 12.63
CA GLY A 113 -2.59 -11.30 12.20
C GLY A 113 -4.10 -11.53 12.20
N GLU A 114 -4.78 -11.05 13.24
CA GLU A 114 -6.23 -11.16 13.33
C GLU A 114 -6.96 -10.24 12.33
N ALA A 115 -6.50 -8.99 12.19
CA ALA A 115 -7.03 -8.04 11.22
C ALA A 115 -6.91 -8.57 9.78
N VAL A 116 -5.76 -9.16 9.42
CA VAL A 116 -5.54 -9.77 8.11
C VAL A 116 -6.45 -10.96 7.89
N THR A 117 -6.59 -11.84 8.89
CA THR A 117 -7.48 -13.03 8.80
C THR A 117 -8.92 -12.62 8.53
N ARG A 118 -9.47 -11.73 9.36
CA ARG A 118 -10.86 -11.25 9.22
C ARG A 118 -11.06 -10.47 7.91
N THR A 119 -10.06 -9.67 7.50
CA THR A 119 -10.11 -8.91 6.24
C THR A 119 -10.05 -9.83 5.02
N ALA A 120 -9.26 -10.91 5.06
CA ALA A 120 -9.12 -11.85 3.94
C ALA A 120 -10.41 -12.62 3.63
N GLU A 121 -11.29 -12.78 4.61
CA GLU A 121 -12.61 -13.39 4.46
C GLU A 121 -13.62 -12.46 3.78
N LEU A 122 -13.42 -11.15 3.85
CA LEU A 122 -14.34 -10.16 3.26
C LEU A 122 -14.40 -10.33 1.74
N ARG A 123 -15.61 -10.49 1.20
CA ARG A 123 -15.87 -10.49 -0.25
C ARG A 123 -16.59 -9.19 -0.63
N PRO A 124 -15.89 -8.18 -1.18
CA PRO A 124 -16.48 -6.86 -1.31
C PRO A 124 -16.57 -6.38 -2.76
N SER A 125 -17.63 -5.61 -3.04
CA SER A 125 -17.54 -4.53 -4.02
C SER A 125 -16.86 -3.33 -3.35
N THR A 126 -16.04 -2.57 -4.08
CA THR A 126 -15.10 -1.58 -3.53
C THR A 126 -15.74 -0.59 -2.54
N ARG A 127 -16.98 -0.13 -2.77
CA ARG A 127 -17.68 0.80 -1.87
C ARG A 127 -18.06 0.21 -0.51
N ARG A 128 -18.27 -1.11 -0.42
CA ARG A 128 -18.58 -1.78 0.85
C ARG A 128 -17.31 -2.24 1.58
N LEU A 129 -16.17 -2.24 0.88
CA LEU A 129 -14.92 -2.74 1.42
C LEU A 129 -14.41 -1.89 2.57
N ASP A 130 -14.33 -0.58 2.34
CA ASP A 130 -13.83 0.38 3.32
C ASP A 130 -14.63 0.33 4.62
N ARG A 131 -15.96 0.27 4.50
CA ARG A 131 -16.86 0.12 5.65
C ARG A 131 -16.66 -1.20 6.38
N ALA A 132 -16.63 -2.32 5.64
CA ALA A 132 -16.48 -3.64 6.25
C ALA A 132 -15.13 -3.79 6.98
N ILE A 133 -14.06 -3.21 6.43
CA ILE A 133 -12.75 -3.15 7.09
C ILE A 133 -12.80 -2.25 8.32
N GLY A 134 -13.47 -1.09 8.23
CA GLY A 134 -13.70 -0.23 9.39
C GLY A 134 -14.41 -0.96 10.54
N GLU A 135 -15.41 -1.79 10.22
CA GLU A 135 -16.12 -2.63 11.19
C GLU A 135 -15.20 -3.72 11.79
N VAL A 136 -14.34 -4.34 10.98
CA VAL A 136 -13.32 -5.28 11.47
C VAL A 136 -12.36 -4.60 12.46
N ILE A 137 -11.82 -3.43 12.10
CA ILE A 137 -10.90 -2.66 12.94
C ILE A 137 -11.56 -2.25 14.24
N ALA A 138 -12.79 -1.72 14.19
CA ALA A 138 -13.53 -1.34 15.38
C ALA A 138 -13.77 -2.52 16.32
N GLY A 139 -14.06 -3.71 15.76
CA GLY A 139 -14.25 -4.94 16.53
C GLY A 139 -12.97 -5.54 17.14
N LEU A 140 -11.79 -5.12 16.68
CA LEU A 140 -10.49 -5.52 17.22
C LEU A 140 -9.92 -4.52 18.25
N GLY A 141 -10.54 -3.35 18.34
CA GLY A 141 -10.03 -2.23 19.13
C GLY A 141 -8.98 -1.42 18.37
N THR A 142 -9.04 -0.10 18.56
CA THR A 142 -8.09 0.88 18.03
C THR A 142 -6.85 1.03 18.91
#